data_AF-A0A1M4S8G2-F1
#
_entry.id   AF-A0A1M4S8G2-F1
#
_cell.length_a   1.000
_cell.length_b   1.000
_cell.length_c   1.000
_cell.angle_alpha   90.00
_cell.angle_beta   90.00
_cell.angle_gamma   90.00
#
_symmetry.space_group_name_H-M   'P 1'
#
loop_
_entity.id
_entity.type
_entity.pdbx_description
1 polymer ?
#
loop_
_entity_poly.entity_id
_entity_poly.type
_entity_poly.pdbx_seq_one_letter_code
_entity_poly.pdbx_strand_id
1 'polypeptide(L)'
;MPAKVYPFPSAEDQQVIQTAIHVFLTSQTGKARDTMLKTIRAVLDRYRISRFSFPDYVVEATRMPGYSVVRARNCVEGTVCPQCGEKLYGLTSRVRILSVQERRNYHLVTYGCRCGKVFAKQEQC
;
A
#
# COMPACT_ATOMS: atom_id res chain seq x y z
N MET A 1 -21.34 -3.47 -32.18
CA MET A 1 -20.20 -2.66 -31.71
C MET A 1 -19.12 -3.61 -31.23
N PRO A 2 -17.86 -3.51 -31.69
CA PRO A 2 -16.79 -4.35 -31.17
C PRO A 2 -16.53 -4.03 -29.69
N ALA A 3 -16.25 -5.06 -28.89
CA ALA A 3 -15.91 -4.90 -27.48
C ALA A 3 -14.60 -4.08 -27.36
N LYS A 4 -14.62 -3.02 -26.56
CA LYS A 4 -13.44 -2.20 -26.29
C LYS A 4 -12.60 -2.92 -25.24
N VAL A 5 -11.56 -3.63 -25.69
CA VAL A 5 -10.62 -4.32 -24.80
C VAL A 5 -9.68 -3.28 -24.21
N TYR A 6 -9.72 -3.10 -22.90
CA TYR A 6 -8.78 -2.24 -22.18
C TYR A 6 -7.57 -3.07 -21.77
N PRO A 7 -6.35 -2.57 -22.01
CA PRO A 7 -5.15 -3.28 -21.58
C PRO A 7 -5.13 -3.34 -20.05
N PHE A 8 -4.72 -4.49 -19.51
CA PHE A 8 -4.48 -4.68 -18.08
C PHE A 8 -2.99 -4.43 -17.78
N PRO A 9 -2.63 -4.07 -16.53
CA PRO A 9 -1.24 -3.94 -16.13
C PRO A 9 -0.44 -5.21 -16.45
N SER A 10 0.63 -5.06 -17.23
CA SER A 10 1.54 -6.15 -17.57
C SER A 10 2.26 -6.69 -16.33
N ALA A 11 2.94 -7.83 -16.46
CA ALA A 11 3.76 -8.36 -15.38
C ALA A 11 4.87 -7.36 -14.96
N GLU A 12 5.44 -6.63 -15.91
CA GLU A 12 6.44 -5.59 -15.63
C GLU A 12 5.84 -4.42 -14.83
N ASP A 13 4.64 -3.95 -15.19
CA ASP A 13 3.98 -2.88 -14.43
C ASP A 13 3.57 -3.32 -13.01
N GLN A 14 3.18 -4.59 -12.86
CA GLN A 14 2.93 -5.18 -11.54
C GLN A 14 4.22 -5.22 -10.71
N GLN A 15 5.35 -5.58 -11.32
CA GLN A 15 6.66 -5.59 -10.67
C GLN A 15 7.12 -4.18 -10.29
N VAL A 16 6.80 -3.15 -11.09
CA VAL A 16 7.05 -1.74 -10.74
C VAL A 16 6.32 -1.36 -9.44
N ILE A 17 5.04 -1.73 -9.30
CA ILE A 17 4.27 -1.47 -8.07
C ILE A 17 4.90 -2.20 -6.88
N GLN A 18 5.20 -3.49 -7.03
CA GLN A 18 5.80 -4.29 -5.95
C GLN A 18 7.17 -3.76 -5.53
N THR A 19 7.99 -3.35 -6.49
CA THR A 19 9.33 -2.80 -6.26
C THR A 19 9.24 -1.45 -5.55
N ALA A 20 8.32 -0.58 -5.95
CA ALA A 20 8.10 0.70 -5.29
C ALA A 20 7.74 0.52 -3.80
N ILE A 21 6.86 -0.44 -3.50
CA ILE A 21 6.52 -0.80 -2.11
C ILE A 21 7.76 -1.35 -1.40
N HIS A 22 8.46 -2.32 -2.00
CA HIS A 22 9.65 -2.91 -1.41
C HIS A 22 10.75 -1.88 -1.07
N VAL A 23 11.02 -0.93 -1.97
CA VAL A 23 11.97 0.17 -1.76
C VAL A 23 11.55 1.04 -0.59
N PHE A 24 10.26 1.34 -0.43
CA PHE A 24 9.77 2.06 0.74
C PHE A 24 9.92 1.23 2.02
N LEU A 25 9.54 -0.05 2.02
CA LEU A 25 9.61 -0.90 3.21
C LEU A 25 11.05 -1.10 3.71
N THR A 26 12.02 -1.09 2.80
CA THR A 26 13.45 -1.22 3.11
C THR A 26 14.10 0.09 3.54
N SER A 27 13.81 1.21 2.86
CA SER A 27 14.41 2.52 3.15
C SER A 27 13.71 3.30 4.28
N GLN A 28 12.40 3.12 4.43
CA GLN A 28 11.56 3.73 5.47
C GLN A 28 11.61 5.25 5.57
N THR A 29 11.94 5.93 4.47
CA THR A 29 11.98 7.40 4.42
C THR A 29 10.69 8.01 3.88
N GLY A 30 10.39 9.25 4.28
CA GLY A 30 9.24 9.99 3.75
C GLY A 30 9.32 10.22 2.24
N LYS A 31 10.53 10.49 1.71
CA LYS A 31 10.78 10.65 0.27
C LYS A 31 10.46 9.36 -0.51
N ALA A 32 10.90 8.21 -0.01
CA ALA A 32 10.60 6.92 -0.64
C ALA A 32 9.10 6.61 -0.60
N ARG A 33 8.40 6.98 0.49
CA ARG A 33 6.94 6.86 0.57
C ARG A 33 6.24 7.68 -0.50
N ASP A 34 6.62 8.95 -0.64
CA ASP A 34 6.04 9.85 -1.64
C ASP A 34 6.28 9.33 -3.06
N THR A 35 7.51 8.93 -3.37
CA THR A 35 7.85 8.31 -4.67
C THR A 35 7.03 7.05 -4.91
N MET A 36 6.92 6.15 -3.92
CA MET A 36 6.12 4.94 -4.02
C MET A 36 4.66 5.25 -4.40
N LEU A 37 4.00 6.18 -3.72
CA LEU A 37 2.58 6.49 -3.98
C LEU A 37 2.38 7.11 -5.37
N LYS A 38 3.31 7.94 -5.83
CA LYS A 38 3.29 8.55 -7.18
C LYS A 38 3.56 7.53 -8.28
N THR A 39 4.53 6.63 -8.09
CA THR A 39 4.84 5.55 -9.03
C THR A 39 3.65 4.62 -9.22
N ILE A 40 3.02 4.18 -8.11
CA ILE A 40 1.81 3.36 -8.17
C ILE A 40 0.70 4.11 -8.92
N ARG A 41 0.53 5.41 -8.64
CA ARG A 41 -0.49 6.23 -9.33
C ARG A 41 -0.25 6.29 -10.84
N ALA A 42 0.99 6.51 -11.27
CA ALA A 42 1.34 6.58 -12.69
C ALA A 42 0.99 5.28 -13.44
N VAL A 43 1.21 4.12 -12.82
CA VAL A 43 0.81 2.83 -13.38
C VAL A 43 -0.71 2.75 -13.51
N LEU A 44 -1.47 3.11 -12.47
CA LEU A 44 -2.94 3.09 -12.52
C LEU A 44 -3.49 4.02 -13.60
N ASP A 45 -2.92 5.22 -13.75
CA ASP A 45 -3.31 6.20 -14.77
C ASP A 45 -3.02 5.72 -16.19
N ARG A 46 -1.87 5.08 -16.43
CA ARG A 46 -1.50 4.49 -17.73
C ARG A 46 -2.58 3.54 -18.26
N TYR A 47 -3.18 2.77 -17.36
CA TYR A 47 -4.22 1.79 -17.68
C TYR A 47 -5.65 2.31 -17.47
N ARG A 48 -5.81 3.56 -17.03
CA ARG A 48 -7.11 4.19 -16.70
C ARG A 48 -7.94 3.35 -15.71
N ILE A 49 -7.28 2.70 -14.77
CA ILE A 49 -7.93 1.91 -13.72
C ILE A 49 -7.84 2.63 -12.39
N SER A 50 -8.88 2.51 -11.56
CA SER A 50 -8.90 3.11 -10.23
C SER A 50 -8.29 2.23 -9.15
N ARG A 51 -8.12 0.93 -9.41
CA ARG A 51 -7.63 -0.04 -8.44
C ARG A 51 -6.93 -1.22 -9.10
N PHE A 52 -5.95 -1.80 -8.41
CA PHE A 52 -5.32 -3.06 -8.79
C PHE A 52 -5.05 -3.92 -7.54
N SER A 53 -5.24 -5.24 -7.66
CA SER A 53 -5.20 -6.16 -6.52
C SER A 53 -3.97 -7.06 -6.55
N PHE A 54 -3.32 -7.16 -5.40
CA PHE A 54 -2.32 -8.17 -5.06
C PHE A 54 -2.88 -9.12 -3.99
N PRO A 55 -2.21 -10.26 -3.71
CA PRO A 55 -2.67 -11.21 -2.70
C PRO A 55 -2.83 -10.61 -1.29
N ASP A 56 -1.90 -9.76 -0.86
CA ASP A 56 -1.89 -9.19 0.50
C ASP A 56 -2.51 -7.79 0.60
N TYR A 57 -2.62 -7.07 -0.53
CA TYR A 57 -3.04 -5.66 -0.54
C TYR A 57 -3.69 -5.25 -1.86
N VAL A 58 -4.34 -4.11 -1.87
CA VAL A 58 -4.92 -3.45 -3.03
C VAL A 58 -4.29 -2.06 -3.12
N VAL A 59 -3.92 -1.65 -4.34
CA VAL A 59 -3.53 -0.27 -4.61
C VAL A 59 -4.70 0.46 -5.26
N GLU A 60 -4.97 1.68 -4.83
CA GLU A 60 -6.10 2.47 -5.33
C GLU A 60 -5.67 3.90 -5.64
N ALA A 61 -6.18 4.42 -6.75
CA ALA A 61 -6.08 5.81 -7.12
C ALA A 61 -6.87 6.66 -6.13
N THR A 62 -6.27 7.73 -5.58
CA THR A 62 -7.04 8.69 -4.78
C THR A 62 -7.85 9.61 -5.70
N ARG A 63 -8.85 10.30 -5.11
CA ARG A 63 -9.59 11.36 -5.82
C ARG A 63 -8.68 12.53 -6.19
N MET A 64 -7.65 12.77 -5.39
CA MET A 64 -6.64 13.78 -5.67
C MET A 64 -5.72 13.27 -6.79
N PRO A 65 -5.52 14.04 -7.87
CA PRO A 65 -4.56 13.67 -8.90
C PRO A 65 -3.15 13.47 -8.31
N GLY A 66 -2.41 12.49 -8.83
CA GLY A 66 -0.99 12.29 -8.51
C GLY A 66 -0.69 11.39 -7.31
N TYR A 67 -1.70 10.96 -6.53
CA TYR A 67 -1.48 10.02 -5.43
C TYR A 67 -2.32 8.74 -5.53
N SER A 68 -1.80 7.71 -4.87
CA SER A 68 -2.49 6.44 -4.65
C SER A 68 -2.51 6.13 -3.15
N VAL A 69 -3.23 5.08 -2.76
CA VAL A 69 -3.20 4.49 -1.42
C VAL A 69 -3.01 2.99 -1.54
N VAL A 70 -2.35 2.41 -0.54
CA VAL A 70 -2.20 0.96 -0.38
C VAL A 70 -3.10 0.49 0.75
N ARG A 71 -3.99 -0.47 0.50
CA ARG A 71 -4.91 -1.03 1.47
C ARG A 71 -4.59 -2.49 1.70
N ALA A 72 -4.25 -2.87 2.93
CA ALA A 72 -4.07 -4.28 3.25
C ALA A 72 -5.41 -5.03 3.21
N ARG A 73 -5.34 -6.31 2.86
CA ARG A 73 -6.50 -7.23 2.88
C ARG A 73 -6.67 -7.89 4.25
N ASN A 74 -5.57 -8.16 4.95
CA ASN A 74 -5.58 -8.85 6.23
C ASN A 74 -5.51 -7.84 7.38
N CYS A 75 -6.45 -7.94 8.33
CA CYS A 75 -6.47 -7.14 9.55
C CYS A 75 -5.89 -7.96 10.71
N VAL A 76 -5.10 -7.31 11.58
CA VAL A 76 -4.52 -7.90 12.79
C VAL A 76 -4.91 -7.10 14.02
N GLU A 77 -4.97 -7.77 15.16
CA GLU A 77 -5.30 -7.15 16.47
C GLU A 77 -4.06 -6.92 17.34
N GLY A 78 -2.97 -7.65 17.07
CA GLY A 78 -1.74 -7.59 17.86
C GLY A 78 -0.90 -6.33 17.63
N THR A 79 0.11 -6.15 18.49
CA THR A 79 1.09 -5.04 18.42
C THR A 79 2.42 -5.46 17.78
N VAL A 80 2.44 -6.60 17.09
CA VAL A 80 3.60 -7.11 16.35
C VAL A 80 3.26 -7.44 14.90
N CYS A 81 4.26 -7.39 14.03
CA CYS A 81 4.16 -7.83 12.66
C CYS A 81 3.79 -9.33 12.63
N PRO A 82 2.74 -9.74 11.91
CA PRO A 82 2.26 -11.13 11.92
C PRO A 82 3.23 -12.12 11.25
N GLN A 83 4.26 -11.63 10.56
CA GLN A 83 5.24 -12.48 9.86
C GLN A 83 6.56 -12.63 10.63
N CYS A 84 7.10 -11.54 11.19
CA CYS A 84 8.43 -11.56 11.81
C CYS A 84 8.47 -11.13 13.28
N GLY A 85 7.31 -10.83 13.89
CA GLY A 85 7.21 -10.47 15.31
C GLY A 85 7.73 -9.07 15.66
N GLU A 86 8.16 -8.27 14.69
CA GLU A 86 8.63 -6.90 14.90
C GLU A 86 7.54 -6.04 15.57
N LYS A 87 7.88 -5.28 16.61
CA LYS A 87 6.91 -4.40 17.28
C LYS A 87 6.42 -3.31 16.33
N LEU A 88 5.11 -3.07 16.30
CA LEU A 88 4.49 -2.03 15.45
C LEU A 88 4.93 -0.63 15.84
N TYR A 89 5.03 -0.38 17.15
CA TYR A 89 5.29 0.94 17.72
C TYR A 89 6.70 1.02 18.31
N GLY A 90 7.30 2.20 18.20
CA GLY A 90 8.64 2.50 18.71
C GLY A 90 9.52 3.16 17.64
N LEU A 91 10.45 4.00 18.09
CA LEU A 91 11.35 4.74 17.20
C LEU A 91 12.23 3.81 16.34
N THR A 92 12.63 2.68 16.91
CA THR A 92 13.45 1.65 16.25
C THR A 92 12.63 0.61 15.50
N SER A 93 11.29 0.68 15.56
CA SER A 93 10.41 -0.25 14.85
C SER A 93 10.74 -0.24 13.36
N ARG A 94 10.70 -1.42 12.75
CA ARG A 94 10.82 -1.59 11.30
C ARG A 94 9.45 -1.67 10.61
N VAL A 95 8.39 -1.19 11.25
CA VAL A 95 7.04 -1.10 10.70
C VAL A 95 6.72 0.37 10.41
N ARG A 96 6.15 0.64 9.23
CA ARG A 96 5.76 2.00 8.80
C ARG A 96 4.34 2.02 8.27
N ILE A 97 3.69 3.17 8.40
CA ILE A 97 2.35 3.41 7.86
C ILE A 97 2.46 3.62 6.35
N LEU A 98 1.72 2.81 5.59
CA LEU A 98 1.54 2.98 4.15
C LEU A 98 0.40 3.96 3.87
N SER A 99 -0.77 3.72 4.48
CA SER A 99 -1.96 4.56 4.34
C SER A 99 -2.82 4.54 5.60
N VAL A 100 -3.66 5.56 5.75
CA VAL A 100 -4.67 5.66 6.81
C VAL A 100 -6.03 5.82 6.13
N GLN A 101 -7.00 5.01 6.52
CA GLN A 101 -8.40 5.20 6.16
C GLN A 101 -9.15 5.69 7.39
N GLU A 102 -9.51 6.97 7.38
CA GLU A 102 -10.24 7.58 8.48
C GLU A 102 -11.71 7.12 8.48
N ARG A 103 -12.19 6.70 9.64
CA ARG A 103 -13.61 6.38 9.87
C ARG A 103 -14.07 7.05 11.16
N ARG A 104 -15.38 7.08 11.36
CA ARG A 104 -16.02 7.85 12.44
C ARG A 104 -15.54 7.48 13.85
N ASN A 105 -15.29 6.19 14.10
CA ASN A 105 -15.00 5.66 15.44
C ASN A 105 -13.60 5.03 15.58
N TYR A 106 -12.90 4.88 14.46
CA TYR A 106 -11.56 4.29 14.39
C TYR A 106 -10.92 4.62 13.05
N HIS A 107 -9.60 4.58 13.00
CA HIS A 107 -8.84 4.63 11.76
C HIS A 107 -8.41 3.22 11.38
N LEU A 108 -8.64 2.82 10.13
CA LEU A 108 -8.06 1.59 9.59
C LEU A 108 -6.70 1.92 8.98
N VAL A 109 -5.63 1.59 9.69
CA VAL A 109 -4.26 1.93 9.29
C VAL A 109 -3.64 0.73 8.59
N THR A 110 -3.13 0.96 7.37
CA THR A 110 -2.35 -0.05 6.64
C THR A 110 -0.87 0.14 6.96
N TYR A 111 -0.27 -0.89 7.54
CA TYR A 111 1.12 -0.97 7.90
C TYR A 111 1.89 -1.84 6.89
N GLY A 112 3.17 -1.52 6.72
CA GLY A 112 4.13 -2.35 6.03
C GLY A 112 5.39 -2.53 6.88
N CYS A 113 5.87 -3.77 7.00
CA CYS A 113 7.09 -4.10 7.71
C CYS A 113 8.26 -4.28 6.73
N ARG A 114 9.49 -4.01 7.16
CA ARG A 114 10.71 -4.28 6.38
C ARG A 114 10.85 -5.73 5.91
N CYS A 115 10.21 -6.68 6.59
CA CYS A 115 10.15 -8.09 6.16
C CYS A 115 9.28 -8.32 4.91
N GLY A 116 8.61 -7.28 4.40
CA GLY A 116 7.75 -7.33 3.22
C GLY A 116 6.27 -7.47 3.54
N LYS A 117 5.90 -7.82 4.77
CA LYS A 117 4.49 -8.04 5.12
C LYS A 117 3.72 -6.72 5.18
N VAL A 118 2.56 -6.70 4.52
CA VAL A 118 1.59 -5.62 4.55
C VAL A 118 0.32 -6.11 5.27
N PHE A 119 -0.18 -5.35 6.22
CA PHE A 119 -1.32 -5.71 7.05
C PHE A 119 -2.05 -4.46 7.55
N ALA A 120 -3.33 -4.58 7.88
CA ALA A 120 -4.12 -3.51 8.47
C ALA A 120 -4.27 -3.74 9.97
N LYS A 121 -4.44 -2.65 10.73
CA LYS A 121 -4.91 -2.69 12.10
C LYS A 121 -5.87 -1.53 12.33
N GLN A 122 -6.87 -1.77 13.18
CA GLN A 122 -7.74 -0.70 13.66
C GLN A 122 -7.02 0.06 14.77
N GLU A 123 -6.93 1.38 14.62
CA GLU A 123 -6.44 2.31 15.63
C GLU A 123 -7.61 3.14 16.13
N GLN A 124 -7.77 3.24 17.45
CA GLN A 124 -8.82 4.07 18.03
C GLN A 124 -8.49 5.56 17.84
N CYS A 125 -9.54 6.36 17.67
CA CYS A 125 -9.44 7.82 17.63
C CYS A 125 -9.09 8.40 18.99
#